data_AF-A0A1V4R6I5-F1
#
_entry.id   AF-A0A1V4R6I5-F1
#
_cell.length_a   1.000
_cell.length_b   1.000
_cell.length_c   1.000
_cell.angle_alpha   90.00
_cell.angle_beta   90.00
_cell.angle_gamma   90.00
#
_symmetry.space_group_name_H-M   'P 1'
#
loop_
_entity.id
_entity.type
_entity.pdbx_description
1 polymer ?
#
loop_
_entity_poly.entity_id
_entity_poly.type
_entity_poly.pdbx_seq_one_letter_code
_entity_poly.pdbx_strand_id
1 'polypeptide(L)' 'MDYEFVLTIQGYAKFFILSIVFVVFYAYAYSIYKRQKTGERDFEKYSDLVLDDSFDAKPLEERK' A
#
# COMPACT_ATOMS: atom_id res chain seq x y z
N MET A 1 23.13 24.24 -22.48
CA MET A 1 21.69 24.22 -22.11
C MET A 1 21.39 25.51 -21.39
N ASP A 2 20.24 26.11 -21.66
CA ASP A 2 19.77 27.27 -20.92
C ASP A 2 19.43 26.89 -19.48
N TYR A 3 19.78 27.74 -18.52
CA TYR A 3 19.60 27.47 -17.09
C TYR A 3 18.10 27.37 -16.74
N GLU A 4 17.29 28.25 -17.32
CA GLU A 4 15.82 28.28 -17.14
C GLU A 4 15.17 27.00 -17.66
N PHE A 5 15.67 26.46 -18.78
CA PHE A 5 15.21 25.19 -19.33
C PHE A 5 15.46 24.02 -18.36
N VAL A 6 16.64 23.97 -17.72
CA VAL A 6 16.98 22.93 -16.74
C VAL A 6 16.08 23.03 -15.51
N LEU A 7 15.83 24.23 -15.00
CA LEU A 7 14.93 24.45 -13.87
C LEU A 7 13.49 24.02 -14.18
N THR A 8 13.02 24.33 -15.39
CA THR A 8 11.67 23.97 -15.84
C THR A 8 11.49 22.45 -15.87
N ILE A 9 12.42 21.71 -16.47
CA ILE A 9 12.40 20.24 -16.49
C ILE A 9 12.45 19.67 -15.07
N GLN A 10 13.29 20.24 -14.20
CA GLN A 10 13.38 19.78 -12.81
C GLN A 10 12.05 19.94 -12.05
N GLY A 11 11.33 21.04 -12.29
CA GLY A 11 10.00 21.27 -11.71
C GLY A 11 8.99 20.21 -12.13
N TYR A 12 8.88 19.94 -13.44
CA TYR A 12 8.00 18.89 -13.95
C TYR A 12 8.40 17.50 -13.43
N ALA A 13 9.70 17.18 -13.41
CA ALA A 13 10.18 15.90 -12.90
C ALA A 13 9.76 15.68 -11.44
N LYS A 14 9.93 16.68 -10.57
CA LYS A 14 9.49 16.62 -9.16
C LYS A 14 7.99 16.40 -9.05
N PHE A 15 7.18 17.11 -9.85
CA PHE A 15 5.73 16.94 -9.87
C PHE A 15 5.31 15.52 -10.27
N PHE A 16 5.89 14.97 -11.33
CA PHE A 16 5.57 13.62 -11.79
C PHE A 16 6.04 12.53 -10.83
N ILE A 17 7.21 12.68 -10.21
CA ILE A 17 7.66 11.76 -9.18
C ILE A 17 6.67 11.75 -8.02
N LEU A 18 6.26 12.93 -7.54
CA LEU A 18 5.29 13.04 -6.46
C LEU A 18 3.95 12.41 -6.84
N SER A 19 3.43 12.70 -8.04
CA SER A 19 2.16 12.14 -8.50
C SER A 19 2.20 10.61 -8.63
N ILE A 20 3.30 10.05 -9.15
CA ILE A 20 3.50 8.59 -9.22
C ILE A 20 3.47 7.98 -7.83
N VAL A 21 4.14 8.59 -6.85
CA VAL A 21 4.14 8.11 -5.46
C VAL A 21 2.72 8.06 -4.90
N PHE A 22 1.93 9.13 -5.09
CA PHE A 22 0.52 9.14 -4.66
C PHE A 22 -0.33 8.08 -5.37
N VAL A 23 -0.16 7.91 -6.68
CA VAL A 23 -0.89 6.90 -7.46
C VAL A 23 -0.58 5.50 -6.95
N VAL A 24 0.70 5.19 -6.69
CA VAL A 24 1.12 3.88 -6.17
C VAL A 24 0.52 3.62 -4.79
N PHE A 25 0.60 4.58 -3.86
CA PHE A 25 0.04 4.41 -2.53
C PHE A 25 -1.48 4.27 -2.55
N TYR A 26 -2.18 5.08 -3.36
CA TYR A 26 -3.63 4.98 -3.48
C TYR A 26 -4.04 3.65 -4.12
N ALA A 27 -3.35 3.23 -5.19
CA ALA A 27 -3.59 1.93 -5.83
C ALA A 27 -3.37 0.77 -4.85
N TYR A 28 -2.34 0.86 -3.99
CA TYR A 28 -2.10 -0.14 -2.96
C TYR A 28 -3.24 -0.19 -1.93
N ALA A 29 -3.64 0.96 -1.38
CA ALA A 29 -4.77 1.04 -0.45
C ALA A 29 -6.07 0.51 -1.07
N TYR A 30 -6.34 0.88 -2.32
CA TYR A 30 -7.47 0.37 -3.08
C TYR A 30 -7.39 -1.15 -3.30
N SER A 31 -6.19 -1.69 -3.56
CA SER A 31 -6.00 -3.13 -3.74
C SER A 31 -6.33 -3.93 -2.48
N ILE A 32 -5.96 -3.42 -1.29
CA ILE A 32 -6.30 -4.03 0.00
C ILE A 32 -7.81 -4.02 0.18
N TYR A 33 -8.44 -2.85 0.04
CA TYR A 33 -9.90 -2.71 0.15
C TYR A 33 -10.64 -3.67 -0.80
N LYS A 34 -10.18 -3.76 -2.06
CA LYS A 34 -10.78 -4.65 -3.06
C LYS A 34 -10.69 -6.12 -2.66
N ARG A 35 -9.52 -6.58 -2.21
CA ARG A 35 -9.29 -7.97 -1.78
C ARG A 35 -10.12 -8.34 -0.55
N GLN A 36 -10.30 -7.41 0.39
CA GLN A 36 -11.17 -7.60 1.54
C GLN A 36 -12.65 -7.67 1.13
N LYS A 37 -13.11 -6.72 0.31
CA LYS A 37 -14.51 -6.67 -0.16
C LYS A 37 -14.90 -7.88 -1.01
N THR A 38 -13.96 -8.44 -1.76
CA THR A 38 -14.18 -9.64 -2.61
C THR A 38 -14.05 -10.94 -1.83
N GLY A 39 -13.62 -10.90 -0.57
CA GLY A 39 -13.38 -12.08 0.25
C GLY A 39 -12.13 -12.88 -0.14
N GLU A 40 -11.28 -12.34 -1.03
CA GLU A 40 -10.02 -12.98 -1.45
C GLU A 40 -9.02 -13.07 -0.28
N ARG A 41 -8.99 -12.03 0.56
CA ARG A 41 -8.13 -11.99 1.75
C ARG A 41 -8.78 -11.16 2.84
N ASP A 42 -8.89 -11.76 4.02
CA ASP A 42 -9.21 -11.05 5.25
C ASP A 42 -7.93 -10.44 5.82
N PHE A 43 -7.92 -9.11 5.94
CA PHE A 43 -6.82 -8.34 6.55
C PHE A 43 -7.09 -7.98 8.00
N GLU A 44 -8.33 -8.09 8.49
CA GLU A 44 -8.66 -7.79 9.89
C GLU A 44 -8.12 -8.86 10.83
N LYS A 45 -8.05 -10.11 10.36
CA LYS A 45 -7.48 -11.23 11.14
C LYS A 45 -6.06 -11.01 11.69
N TYR A 46 -5.24 -10.15 11.07
CA TYR A 46 -3.90 -9.85 11.59
C TYR A 46 -3.94 -8.88 12.77
N SER A 47 -4.92 -7.97 12.79
CA SER A 47 -5.16 -7.07 13.92
C SER A 47 -5.70 -7.86 15.11
N ASP A 48 -6.59 -8.83 14.85
CA ASP A 48 -7.18 -9.69 15.89
C ASP A 48 -6.16 -10.58 16.59
N LEU A 49 -5.04 -10.92 15.94
CA LEU A 49 -3.96 -11.69 16.56
C LEU A 49 -3.40 -11.05 17.83
N VAL A 50 -3.37 -9.71 17.87
CA VAL A 50 -2.85 -8.97 19.04
C VAL A 50 -3.87 -8.99 20.19
N LEU A 51 -5.15 -9.22 19.86
CA LEU A 51 -6.25 -9.26 20.82
C LEU A 51 -6.52 -10.67 21.34
N ASP A 52 -6.13 -11.70 20.59
CA ASP A 52 -6.29 -13.10 20.96
C ASP A 52 -5.08 -13.61 21.77
N ASP A 53 -5.17 -13.53 23.10
CA ASP A 53 -4.18 -14.07 24.05
C ASP A 53 -4.51 -15.51 24.48
N SER A 54 -5.32 -16.24 23.69
CA SER A 54 -5.66 -17.61 24.02
C SER A 54 -4.49 -18.56 23.81
N PHE A 55 -4.31 -19.51 24.74
CA PHE A 55 -3.29 -20.55 24.62
C PHE A 55 -3.53 -21.50 23.44
N ASP A 56 -4.76 -21.59 22.92
CA ASP A 56 -5.13 -22.43 21.77
C ASP A 56 -5.16 -21.67 20.42
N ALA A 57 -4.60 -20.46 20.37
CA ALA A 57 -4.55 -19.64 19.16
C ALA A 57 -4.01 -20.42 17.95
N LYS A 58 -4.77 -20.43 16.86
CA LYS A 58 -4.43 -21.16 15.64
C LYS A 58 -3.61 -20.27 14.69
N PRO A 59 -2.68 -20.83 13.91
CA PRO A 59 -1.96 -20.08 12.89
C PRO A 59 -2.92 -19.41 11.88
N LEU A 60 -2.73 -18.12 11.60
CA LEU A 60 -3.57 -17.33 10.69
C LEU A 60 -3.46 -17.72 9.21
N GLU A 61 -2.38 -18.39 8.84
CA GLU A 61 -2.11 -18.84 7.48
C GLU A 61 -1.54 -20.27 7.50
N GLU A 62 -1.97 -21.06 6.53
CA GLU A 62 -1.40 -22.38 6.29
C GLU A 62 0.01 -22.23 5.72
N ARG A 63 0.99 -22.92 6.32
CA ARG A 63 2.32 -23.02 5.75
C ARG A 63 2.31 -24.07 4.64
N LYS A 64 2.67 -23.67 3.43
CA LYS A 64 2.98 -24.60 2.33
C LYS A 64 4.42 -25.09 2.43
#